data_AF-A0A947ZD49-F1
#
_entry.id   AF-A0A947ZD49-F1
#
_cell.length_a   1.000
_cell.length_b   1.000
_cell.length_c   1.000
_cell.angle_alpha   90.00
_cell.angle_beta   90.00
_cell.angle_gamma   90.00
#
_symmetry.space_group_name_H-M   'P 1'
#
loop_
_entity.id
_entity.type
_entity.pdbx_description
1 polymer ?
#
loop_
_entity_poly.entity_id
_entity_poly.type
_entity_poly.pdbx_seq_one_letter_code
_entity_poly.pdbx_strand_id
1 'polypeptide(L)'
;MNIADFLQNTGIIIGIGIFVFIIGIFAMFSLFYRKVDQGKVLVRNGFGGSKVSFSGMMVLPILHRIEIMDIVVKRVEIDRMGKDGLVCKDNMRADIKVAFFVRVNQTSPDVLQVAQSLGCAKASDQQVLMSFFDAKFSEALKTVGKNF
;
A
#
# COMPACT_ATOMS: atom_id res chain seq x y z
N MET A 1 49.51 32.12 -28.36
CA MET A 1 48.25 31.67 -27.75
C MET A 1 47.90 32.69 -26.67
N ASN A 2 46.88 33.50 -26.90
CA ASN A 2 46.60 34.66 -26.06
C ASN A 2 45.95 34.23 -24.74
N ILE A 3 46.29 34.94 -23.66
CA ILE A 3 45.70 34.76 -22.32
C ILE A 3 44.17 34.98 -22.37
N ALA A 4 43.69 35.82 -23.29
CA ALA A 4 42.27 36.03 -23.55
C ALA A 4 41.54 34.76 -24.04
N ASP A 5 42.15 33.97 -24.94
CA ASP A 5 41.56 32.73 -25.46
C ASP A 5 41.47 31.66 -24.35
N PHE A 6 42.44 31.66 -23.42
CA PHE A 6 42.46 30.74 -22.28
C PHE A 6 41.39 31.07 -21.23
N LEU A 7 41.17 32.36 -20.95
CA LEU A 7 40.11 32.83 -20.05
C LEU A 7 38.71 32.60 -20.65
N GLN A 8 38.56 32.74 -21.97
CA GLN A 8 37.31 32.45 -22.66
C GLN A 8 36.96 30.95 -22.63
N ASN A 9 37.94 30.07 -22.88
CA ASN A 9 37.70 28.62 -22.83
C ASN A 9 37.40 28.12 -21.40
N THR A 10 38.07 28.66 -20.36
CA THR A 10 37.80 28.27 -18.98
C THR A 10 36.44 28.72 -18.49
N GLY A 11 35.97 29.92 -18.86
CA GLY A 11 34.61 30.38 -18.57
C GLY A 11 33.52 29.49 -19.19
N ILE A 12 33.73 29.03 -20.43
CA ILE A 12 32.80 28.12 -21.12
C ILE A 12 32.73 26.76 -20.40
N ILE A 13 33.86 26.20 -19.98
CA ILE A 13 33.91 24.91 -19.26
C ILE A 13 33.17 24.99 -17.92
N ILE A 14 33.36 26.07 -17.16
CA ILE A 14 32.66 26.28 -15.88
C ILE A 14 31.16 26.46 -16.11
N GLY A 15 30.78 27.24 -17.14
CA GLY A 15 29.37 27.44 -17.50
C GLY A 15 28.66 26.14 -17.88
N ILE A 16 29.31 25.29 -18.68
CA ILE A 16 28.79 23.96 -19.03
C ILE A 16 28.69 23.07 -17.78
N GLY A 17 29.69 23.11 -16.89
CA GLY A 17 29.67 22.35 -15.64
C GLY A 17 28.50 22.71 -14.73
N ILE A 18 28.23 24.00 -14.55
CA ILE A 18 27.09 24.49 -13.76
C ILE A 18 25.77 24.08 -14.42
N PHE A 19 25.66 24.18 -15.74
CA PHE A 19 24.47 23.81 -16.48
C PHE A 19 24.14 22.31 -16.34
N VAL A 20 25.15 21.44 -16.47
CA VAL A 20 25.01 19.99 -16.27
C VAL A 20 24.63 19.68 -14.82
N PHE A 21 25.21 20.38 -13.86
CA PHE A 21 24.89 20.21 -12.43
C PHE A 21 23.43 20.57 -12.12
N ILE A 22 22.92 21.68 -12.66
CA ILE A 22 21.52 22.09 -12.50
C ILE A 22 20.58 21.03 -13.10
N ILE A 23 20.87 20.55 -14.32
CA ILE A 23 20.09 19.47 -14.94
C ILE A 23 20.12 18.20 -14.09
N GLY A 24 21.29 17.84 -13.53
CA GLY A 24 21.44 16.69 -12.64
C GLY A 24 20.56 16.79 -11.40
N ILE A 25 20.45 17.99 -10.79
CA ILE A 25 19.56 18.23 -9.65
C ILE A 25 18.09 18.08 -10.06
N PHE A 26 17.67 18.69 -11.17
CA PHE A 26 16.28 18.56 -11.65
C PHE A 26 15.91 17.11 -11.97
N ALA A 27 16.82 16.36 -12.60
CA ALA A 27 16.64 14.94 -12.87
C ALA A 27 16.50 14.13 -11.56
N MET A 28 17.30 14.46 -10.55
CA MET A 28 17.22 13.85 -9.22
C MET A 28 15.86 14.10 -8.55
N PHE A 29 15.37 15.34 -8.56
CA PHE A 29 14.03 15.67 -8.04
C PHE A 29 12.90 14.97 -8.80
N SER A 30 13.01 14.89 -10.13
CA SER A 30 12.04 14.18 -10.96
C SER A 30 11.97 12.70 -10.61
N LEU A 31 13.12 12.07 -10.37
CA LEU A 31 13.21 10.65 -10.00
C LEU A 31 12.60 10.35 -8.62
N PHE A 32 12.55 11.34 -7.74
CA PHE A 32 11.98 11.20 -6.39
C PHE A 32 10.47 11.35 -6.37
N TYR A 33 9.83 11.88 -7.41
CA TYR A 33 8.39 12.01 -7.44
C TYR A 33 7.73 10.70 -7.90
N ARG A 34 7.04 10.02 -6.97
CA ARG A 34 6.28 8.81 -7.28
C ARG A 34 4.80 9.13 -7.38
N LYS A 35 4.24 8.91 -8.57
CA LYS A 35 2.79 8.95 -8.83
C LYS A 35 2.15 7.62 -8.42
N VAL A 36 0.89 7.68 -8.03
CA VAL A 36 0.12 6.51 -7.58
C VAL A 36 -1.14 6.42 -8.43
N ASP A 37 -1.48 5.19 -8.84
CA ASP A 37 -2.72 4.94 -9.57
C ASP A 37 -3.94 5.10 -8.66
N GLN A 38 -5.08 5.43 -9.26
CA GLN A 38 -6.36 5.43 -8.57
C GLN A 38 -6.66 4.03 -8.01
N GLY A 39 -7.15 3.96 -6.76
CA GLY A 39 -7.42 2.69 -6.07
C GLY A 39 -6.21 2.08 -5.35
N LYS A 40 -5.03 2.68 -5.49
CA LYS A 40 -3.84 2.35 -4.69
C LYS A 40 -3.48 3.53 -3.80
N VAL A 41 -2.77 3.23 -2.72
CA VAL A 41 -2.32 4.21 -1.73
C VAL A 41 -0.85 4.00 -1.47
N LEU A 42 -0.11 5.11 -1.41
CA LEU A 42 1.31 5.08 -1.10
C LEU A 42 1.51 5.38 0.38
N VAL A 43 2.11 4.41 1.06
CA VAL A 43 2.52 4.50 2.45
C VAL A 43 4.03 4.65 2.47
N ARG A 44 4.50 5.78 2.97
CA ARG A 44 5.91 6.11 3.11
C ARG A 44 6.30 5.93 4.57
N ASN A 45 7.24 5.05 4.84
CA ASN A 45 7.83 4.82 6.16
C ASN A 45 9.28 5.34 6.18
N GLY A 46 9.67 6.12 7.18
CA GLY A 46 11.06 6.56 7.34
C GLY A 46 11.24 7.76 8.25
N PHE A 47 12.25 8.59 7.96
CA PHE A 47 12.59 9.74 8.78
C PHE A 47 11.44 10.76 8.82
N GLY A 48 10.92 11.05 10.02
CA GLY A 48 9.72 11.88 10.22
C GLY A 48 8.40 11.11 10.30
N GLY A 49 8.44 9.78 10.39
CA GLY A 49 7.28 8.92 10.65
C GLY A 49 6.62 8.36 9.38
N SER A 50 5.49 7.68 9.58
CA SER A 50 4.70 7.09 8.50
C SER A 50 3.72 8.12 7.92
N LYS A 51 3.76 8.33 6.61
CA LYS A 51 2.83 9.23 5.89
C LYS A 51 2.13 8.50 4.76
N VAL A 52 0.87 8.87 4.54
CA VAL A 52 0.00 8.29 3.52
C VAL A 52 -0.31 9.34 2.46
N SER A 53 -0.27 8.96 1.18
CA SER A 53 -0.72 9.79 0.06
C SER A 53 -1.49 8.98 -0.97
N PHE A 54 -2.57 9.59 -1.50
CA PHE A 54 -3.48 8.97 -2.46
C PHE A 54 -3.20 9.37 -3.92
N SER A 55 -2.56 10.51 -4.16
CA SER A 55 -2.29 11.04 -5.52
C SER A 55 -0.82 10.90 -5.94
N GLY A 56 0.08 11.05 -4.97
CA GLY A 56 1.51 11.07 -5.20
C GLY A 56 2.24 11.78 -4.08
N MET A 57 3.50 11.46 -3.91
CA MET A 57 4.35 12.12 -2.93
C MET A 57 5.79 12.11 -3.44
N MET A 58 6.52 13.18 -3.15
CA MET A 58 7.97 13.18 -3.31
C MET A 58 8.55 12.24 -2.25
N VAL A 59 9.26 11.20 -2.67
CA VAL A 59 9.90 10.22 -1.80
C VAL A 59 11.39 10.15 -2.06
N LEU A 60 12.17 10.39 -1.01
CA LEU A 60 13.62 10.23 -1.04
C LEU A 60 13.94 8.74 -0.82
N PRO A 61 14.46 8.01 -1.83
CA PRO A 61 14.63 6.55 -1.77
C PRO A 61 15.66 6.10 -0.73
N ILE A 62 16.61 6.97 -0.34
CA ILE A 62 17.65 6.65 0.63
C ILE A 62 17.10 6.69 2.07
N LEU A 63 16.15 7.58 2.36
CA LEU A 63 15.64 7.84 3.71
C LEU A 63 14.26 7.21 3.99
N HIS A 64 13.57 6.74 2.95
CA HIS A 64 12.20 6.27 3.09
C HIS A 64 11.95 4.98 2.32
N ARG A 65 11.24 4.08 2.97
CA ARG A 65 10.66 2.88 2.39
C ARG A 65 9.26 3.20 1.86
N ILE A 66 9.01 2.82 0.61
CA ILE A 66 7.72 2.97 -0.05
C ILE A 66 7.01 1.63 -0.01
N GLU A 67 5.77 1.65 0.42
CA GLU A 67 4.84 0.54 0.33
C GLU A 67 3.59 1.01 -0.39
N ILE A 68 3.04 0.15 -1.25
CA ILE A 68 1.81 0.43 -1.98
C ILE A 68 0.76 -0.52 -1.44
N MET A 69 -0.40 0.03 -1.09
CA MET A 69 -1.55 -0.73 -0.61
C MET A 69 -2.74 -0.53 -1.53
N ASP A 70 -3.40 -1.63 -1.89
CA ASP A 70 -4.62 -1.59 -2.69
C ASP A 70 -5.84 -1.35 -1.76
N ILE A 71 -6.66 -0.35 -2.08
CA ILE A 71 -7.88 0.04 -1.35
C ILE A 71 -9.18 -0.22 -2.12
N VAL A 72 -9.11 -0.98 -3.21
CA VAL A 72 -10.28 -1.49 -3.96
C VAL A 72 -11.06 -2.47 -3.07
N VAL A 73 -12.33 -2.70 -3.39
CA VAL A 73 -13.15 -3.70 -2.71
C VAL A 73 -12.65 -5.10 -3.07
N LYS A 74 -12.45 -5.96 -2.07
CA LYS A 74 -12.15 -7.38 -2.26
C LYS A 74 -13.35 -8.22 -1.84
N ARG A 75 -13.67 -9.23 -2.64
CA ARG A 75 -14.72 -10.21 -2.32
C ARG A 75 -14.07 -11.39 -1.60
N VAL A 76 -14.51 -11.67 -0.39
CA VAL A 76 -14.07 -12.81 0.42
C VAL A 76 -15.26 -13.75 0.53
N GLU A 77 -15.10 -14.98 0.02
CA GLU A 77 -16.15 -15.99 0.08
C GLU A 77 -15.77 -17.05 1.09
N ILE A 78 -16.74 -17.40 1.95
CA ILE A 78 -16.56 -18.46 2.93
C ILE A 78 -17.62 -19.51 2.66
N ASP A 79 -17.14 -20.71 2.38
CA ASP A 79 -17.96 -21.88 2.11
C ASP A 79 -17.78 -22.88 3.26
N ARG A 80 -18.90 -23.27 3.87
CA ARG A 80 -18.95 -24.25 4.97
C ARG A 80 -20.05 -25.23 4.64
N MET A 81 -19.64 -26.38 4.10
CA MET A 81 -20.55 -27.46 3.71
C MET A 81 -20.12 -28.78 4.35
N GLY A 82 -21.11 -29.62 4.65
CA GLY A 82 -20.92 -31.00 5.11
C GLY A 82 -20.26 -31.08 6.49
N LYS A 83 -19.01 -31.56 6.55
CA LYS A 83 -18.31 -31.82 7.83
C LYS A 83 -18.01 -30.54 8.59
N ASP A 84 -17.73 -29.46 7.87
CA ASP A 84 -17.49 -28.12 8.42
C ASP A 84 -18.77 -27.26 8.47
N GLY A 85 -19.93 -27.87 8.21
CA GLY A 85 -21.23 -27.22 8.33
C GLY A 85 -21.50 -26.74 9.75
N LEU A 86 -22.27 -25.66 9.87
CA LEU A 86 -22.60 -25.05 11.14
C LEU A 86 -23.55 -25.95 11.91
N VAL A 87 -23.20 -26.29 13.15
CA VAL A 87 -24.09 -27.03 14.04
C VAL A 87 -25.02 -26.03 14.71
N CYS A 88 -26.30 -26.14 14.40
CA CYS A 88 -27.37 -25.32 14.99
C CYS A 88 -27.73 -25.83 16.41
N LYS A 89 -28.52 -25.06 17.14
CA LYS A 89 -28.97 -25.40 18.50
C LYS A 89 -29.72 -26.74 18.56
N ASP A 90 -30.47 -27.06 17.50
CA ASP A 90 -31.25 -28.29 17.39
C ASP A 90 -30.42 -29.51 16.92
N ASN A 91 -29.10 -29.41 16.98
CA ASN A 91 -28.15 -30.47 16.57
C ASN A 91 -28.24 -30.86 15.08
N MET A 92 -28.89 -30.02 14.26
CA MET A 92 -28.89 -30.10 12.81
C MET A 92 -27.65 -29.41 12.22
N ARG A 93 -27.18 -29.90 11.07
CA ARG A 93 -26.08 -29.28 10.31
C ARG A 93 -26.65 -28.43 9.18
N ALA A 94 -26.32 -27.16 9.18
CA ALA A 94 -26.65 -26.23 8.11
C ALA A 94 -25.41 -25.97 7.24
N ASP A 95 -25.61 -26.12 5.93
CA ASP A 95 -24.64 -25.72 4.92
C ASP A 95 -24.84 -24.23 4.60
N ILE A 96 -23.76 -23.45 4.69
CA ILE A 96 -23.83 -22.00 4.56
C ILE A 96 -22.71 -21.52 3.64
N LYS A 97 -23.10 -20.70 2.67
CA LYS A 97 -22.19 -19.97 1.80
C LYS A 97 -22.45 -18.48 1.93
N VAL A 98 -21.43 -17.72 2.35
CA VAL A 98 -21.52 -16.27 2.52
C VAL A 98 -20.41 -15.58 1.72
N ALA A 99 -20.74 -14.45 1.11
CA ALA A 99 -19.77 -13.57 0.47
C ALA A 99 -19.72 -12.23 1.21
N PHE A 100 -18.52 -11.84 1.65
CA PHE A 100 -18.23 -10.57 2.29
C PHE A 100 -17.49 -9.66 1.32
N PHE A 101 -17.84 -8.38 1.29
CA PHE A 101 -17.11 -7.36 0.54
C PHE A 101 -16.35 -6.48 1.52
N VAL A 102 -15.02 -6.54 1.48
CA VAL A 102 -14.14 -5.84 2.43
C VAL A 102 -13.35 -4.77 1.69
N ARG A 103 -13.24 -3.59 2.29
CA ARG A 103 -12.49 -2.45 1.76
C ARG A 103 -11.88 -1.64 2.90
N VAL A 104 -10.71 -1.06 2.65
CA VAL A 104 -10.09 -0.06 3.54
C VAL A 104 -10.61 1.33 3.18
N ASN A 105 -11.00 2.10 4.19
CA ASN A 105 -11.45 3.48 4.02
C ASN A 105 -10.33 4.38 3.46
N GLN A 106 -10.72 5.37 2.66
CA GLN A 106 -9.82 6.35 2.05
C GLN A 106 -9.41 7.49 3.01
N THR A 107 -9.11 7.16 4.26
CA THR A 107 -8.64 8.14 5.24
C THR A 107 -7.21 7.80 5.63
N SER A 108 -6.37 8.83 5.83
CA SER A 108 -4.99 8.64 6.29
C SER A 108 -4.87 7.82 7.59
N PRO A 109 -5.67 8.07 8.65
CA PRO A 109 -5.56 7.28 9.89
C PRO A 109 -5.94 5.80 9.69
N ASP A 110 -7.01 5.51 8.96
CA ASP A 110 -7.47 4.12 8.77
C ASP A 110 -6.44 3.31 7.96
N VAL A 111 -5.86 3.93 6.92
CA VAL A 111 -4.80 3.30 6.12
C VAL A 111 -3.56 3.02 6.97
N LEU A 112 -3.15 3.97 7.82
CA LEU A 112 -2.00 3.76 8.72
C LEU A 112 -2.27 2.63 9.71
N GLN A 113 -3.48 2.56 10.27
CA GLN A 113 -3.84 1.52 11.22
C GLN A 113 -3.80 0.13 10.58
N VAL A 114 -4.35 -0.02 9.37
CA VAL A 114 -4.32 -1.29 8.63
C VAL A 114 -2.89 -1.65 8.23
N ALA A 115 -2.11 -0.69 7.76
CA ALA A 115 -0.71 -0.88 7.40
C ALA A 115 0.13 -1.35 8.60
N GLN A 116 -0.12 -0.83 9.81
CA GLN A 116 0.57 -1.25 11.03
C GLN A 116 0.08 -2.61 11.56
N SER A 117 -1.22 -2.90 11.45
CA SER A 117 -1.83 -4.09 12.04
C SER A 117 -1.64 -5.34 11.19
N LEU A 118 -1.78 -5.21 9.85
CA LEU A 118 -1.73 -6.32 8.91
C LEU A 118 -0.51 -6.25 7.99
N GLY A 119 0.01 -5.04 7.71
CA GLY A 119 1.05 -4.79 6.71
C GLY A 119 0.45 -4.50 5.33
N CYS A 120 1.04 -3.55 4.59
CA CYS A 120 0.51 -3.11 3.29
C CYS A 120 0.43 -4.25 2.25
N ALA A 121 1.43 -5.13 2.22
CA ALA A 121 1.47 -6.26 1.30
C ALA A 121 0.35 -7.27 1.58
N LYS A 122 0.20 -7.67 2.85
CA LYS A 122 -0.83 -8.63 3.29
C LYS A 122 -2.24 -8.06 3.17
N ALA A 123 -2.42 -6.77 3.43
CA ALA A 123 -3.69 -6.07 3.28
C ALA A 123 -4.15 -5.92 1.82
N SER A 124 -3.21 -6.04 0.87
CA SER A 124 -3.52 -5.99 -0.56
C SER A 124 -3.76 -7.38 -1.17
N ASP A 125 -3.30 -8.44 -0.50
CA ASP A 125 -3.41 -9.82 -0.98
C ASP A 125 -4.71 -10.48 -0.49
N GLN A 126 -5.56 -10.85 -1.45
CA GLN A 126 -6.86 -11.47 -1.19
C GLN A 126 -6.75 -12.83 -0.50
N GLN A 127 -5.76 -13.66 -0.84
CA GLN A 127 -5.60 -15.00 -0.25
C GLN A 127 -5.19 -14.89 1.21
N VAL A 128 -4.26 -13.97 1.49
CA VAL A 128 -3.79 -13.69 2.84
C VAL A 128 -4.94 -13.15 3.68
N LEU A 129 -5.68 -12.16 3.16
CA LEU A 129 -6.88 -11.64 3.83
C LEU A 129 -7.87 -12.76 4.17
N MET A 130 -8.15 -13.67 3.25
CA MET A 130 -9.05 -14.80 3.49
C MET A 130 -8.57 -15.65 4.67
N SER A 131 -7.29 -16.01 4.74
CA SER A 131 -6.76 -16.79 5.87
C SER A 131 -6.87 -16.08 7.23
N PHE A 132 -6.68 -14.75 7.27
CA PHE A 132 -6.81 -13.96 8.49
C PHE A 132 -8.27 -13.86 8.97
N PHE A 133 -9.17 -13.68 8.01
CA PHE A 133 -10.58 -13.48 8.28
C PHE A 133 -11.35 -14.78 8.49
N ASP A 134 -10.92 -15.89 7.88
CA ASP A 134 -11.55 -17.21 8.02
C ASP A 134 -11.67 -17.64 9.48
N ALA A 135 -10.62 -17.40 10.29
CA ALA A 135 -10.64 -17.70 11.72
C ALA A 135 -11.70 -16.87 12.46
N LYS A 136 -11.74 -15.56 12.21
CA LYS A 136 -12.65 -14.62 12.87
C LYS A 136 -14.11 -14.79 12.44
N PHE A 137 -14.34 -15.02 11.16
CA PHE A 137 -15.68 -15.28 10.64
C PHE A 137 -16.18 -16.66 11.04
N SER A 138 -15.32 -17.69 11.10
CA SER A 138 -15.71 -19.01 11.64
C SER A 138 -16.14 -18.92 13.11
N GLU A 139 -15.43 -18.13 13.93
CA GLU A 139 -15.80 -17.88 15.32
C GLU A 139 -17.13 -17.12 15.44
N ALA A 140 -17.33 -16.08 14.62
CA ALA A 140 -18.58 -15.32 14.58
C ALA A 140 -19.77 -16.17 14.11
N LEU A 141 -19.61 -16.95 13.04
CA LEU A 141 -20.65 -17.83 12.51
C LEU A 141 -21.03 -18.93 13.52
N LYS A 142 -20.06 -19.50 14.24
CA LYS A 142 -20.33 -20.45 15.34
C LYS A 142 -21.15 -19.82 16.46
N THR A 143 -20.88 -18.56 16.78
CA THR A 143 -21.61 -17.84 17.83
C THR A 143 -23.05 -17.57 17.41
N VAL A 144 -23.27 -17.14 16.17
CA VAL A 144 -24.61 -16.91 15.63
C VAL A 144 -25.37 -18.24 15.51
N GLY A 145 -24.74 -19.30 15.01
CA GLY A 145 -25.34 -20.63 14.87
C GLY A 145 -25.79 -21.28 16.17
N LYS A 146 -25.22 -20.93 17.32
CA LYS A 146 -25.72 -21.40 18.62
C LYS A 146 -27.04 -20.75 19.04
N ASN A 147 -27.33 -19.56 18.49
CA ASN A 147 -28.55 -18.82 18.78
C ASN A 147 -29.69 -19.16 17.81
N PHE A 148 -29.39 -19.86 16.71
CA PHE A 148 -30.35 -20.39 15.74
C PHE A 148 -30.53 -21.90 15.94
#